data_AF-A0A7U9R0S1-F1
#
_entry.id   AF-A0A7U9R0S1-F1
#
_cell.length_a   1.000
_cell.length_b   1.000
_cell.length_c   1.000
_cell.angle_alpha   90.00
_cell.angle_beta   90.00
_cell.angle_gamma   90.00
#
_symmetry.space_group_name_H-M   'P 1'
#
loop_
_entity.id
_entity.type
_entity.pdbx_description
1 polymer ?
#
loop_
_entity_poly.entity_id
_entity_poly.type
_entity_poly.pdbx_seq_one_letter_code
_entity_poly.pdbx_strand_id
1 'polypeptide(L)'
;MCASILNQTEQISVFDDTEEVRTLKEVLEAENMFLDKIWFDRHLSLEYRIEQGIEDVNPEIWKGAMESARKVIEKYGEENLGPYSDFEWGMLNGKLSALRWVLGYEWDMLDT
;
A
#
# COMPACT_ATOMS: atom_id res chain seq x y z
N MET A 1 21.73 -31.15 -27.82
CA MET A 1 20.63 -30.64 -28.66
C MET A 1 19.39 -30.56 -27.79
N CYS A 2 18.84 -29.35 -27.73
CA CYS A 2 17.81 -28.91 -26.80
C CYS A 2 16.38 -29.33 -27.20
N ALA A 3 15.47 -29.07 -26.26
CA ALA A 3 14.02 -29.04 -26.34
C ALA A 3 13.37 -30.44 -26.34
N SER A 4 12.41 -30.73 -25.46
CA SER A 4 11.25 -29.90 -25.20
C SER A 4 10.59 -30.26 -23.86
N ILE A 5 10.74 -29.38 -22.87
CA ILE A 5 9.76 -29.28 -21.77
C ILE A 5 8.76 -28.24 -22.28
N LEU A 6 7.74 -28.72 -22.99
CA LEU A 6 6.59 -27.88 -23.32
C LEU A 6 5.84 -27.68 -22.01
N ASN A 7 5.90 -26.43 -21.54
CA ASN A 7 5.10 -25.90 -20.46
C ASN A 7 3.63 -26.22 -20.75
N GLN A 8 3.05 -27.17 -20.01
CA GLN A 8 1.61 -27.41 -20.04
C GLN A 8 0.97 -26.26 -19.28
N THR A 9 0.69 -25.17 -19.98
CA THR A 9 -0.21 -24.13 -19.48
C THR A 9 -1.59 -24.77 -19.46
N GLU A 10 -2.04 -25.20 -18.28
CA GLU A 10 -3.45 -25.48 -18.06
C GLU A 10 -4.24 -24.25 -18.51
N GLN A 11 -5.09 -24.42 -19.52
CA GLN A 11 -6.03 -23.38 -19.93
C GLN A 11 -6.93 -23.10 -18.72
N ILE A 12 -6.74 -21.94 -18.09
CA ILE A 12 -7.66 -21.41 -17.09
C ILE A 12 -8.95 -21.10 -17.85
N SER A 13 -9.92 -22.01 -17.79
CA SER A 13 -11.15 -21.97 -18.59
C SER A 13 -12.15 -20.87 -18.21
N VAL A 14 -11.72 -19.92 -17.37
CA VAL A 14 -12.55 -18.84 -16.80
C VAL A 14 -11.72 -17.55 -16.69
N PHE A 15 -10.78 -17.31 -17.61
CA PHE A 15 -10.24 -15.98 -17.79
C PHE A 15 -11.09 -15.26 -18.83
N ASP A 16 -11.94 -14.34 -18.38
CA ASP A 16 -12.66 -13.44 -19.27
C ASP A 16 -11.63 -12.47 -19.87
N ASP A 17 -11.20 -12.77 -21.10
CA ASP A 17 -10.20 -11.99 -21.83
C ASP A 17 -10.78 -10.74 -22.49
N THR A 18 -12.06 -10.44 -22.24
CA THR A 18 -12.71 -9.23 -22.76
C THR A 18 -12.36 -7.97 -21.97
N GLU A 19 -11.91 -8.10 -20.72
CA GLU A 19 -11.45 -6.98 -19.90
C GLU A 19 -9.94 -6.76 -20.01
N GLU A 20 -9.54 -5.52 -20.27
CA GLU A 20 -8.13 -5.14 -20.25
C GLU A 20 -7.58 -5.18 -18.82
N VAL A 21 -6.51 -5.94 -18.62
CA VAL A 21 -5.81 -6.00 -17.33
C VAL A 21 -5.07 -4.69 -17.06
N ARG A 22 -4.93 -4.34 -15.77
CA ARG A 22 -4.11 -3.21 -15.36
C ARG A 22 -2.67 -3.39 -15.80
N THR A 23 -2.09 -2.32 -16.31
CA THR A 23 -0.66 -2.25 -16.59
C THR A 23 0.14 -2.29 -15.28
N LEU A 24 1.39 -2.75 -15.35
CA LEU A 24 2.30 -2.75 -14.19
C LEU A 24 2.45 -1.33 -13.60
N LYS A 25 2.41 -0.30 -14.45
CA LYS A 25 2.48 1.09 -14.00
C LYS A 25 1.27 1.45 -13.13
N GLU A 26 0.05 1.13 -13.57
CA GLU A 26 -1.16 1.38 -12.78
C GLU A 26 -1.14 0.62 -11.45
N VAL A 27 -0.64 -0.63 -11.44
CA VAL A 27 -0.49 -1.43 -10.22
C VAL A 27 0.48 -0.77 -9.25
N LEU A 28 1.65 -0.32 -9.71
CA LEU A 28 2.64 0.37 -8.87
C LEU A 28 2.14 1.72 -8.37
N GLU A 29 1.42 2.49 -9.19
CA GLU A 29 0.83 3.76 -8.78
C GLU A 29 -0.25 3.56 -7.70
N ALA A 30 -1.08 2.52 -7.84
CA ALA A 30 -2.07 2.16 -6.84
C ALA A 30 -1.42 1.63 -5.55
N GLU A 31 -0.37 0.82 -5.65
CA GLU A 31 0.37 0.29 -4.50
C GLU A 31 0.98 1.43 -3.67
N ASN A 32 1.69 2.35 -4.33
CA ASN A 32 2.25 3.54 -3.68
C ASN A 32 1.16 4.42 -3.06
N MET A 33 -0.01 4.54 -3.70
CA MET A 33 -1.12 5.28 -3.11
C MET A 33 -1.62 4.66 -1.80
N PHE A 34 -1.81 3.33 -1.76
CA PHE A 34 -2.26 2.69 -0.53
C PHE A 34 -1.17 2.69 0.54
N LEU A 35 0.10 2.52 0.14
CA LEU A 35 1.26 2.67 1.01
C LEU A 35 1.28 4.03 1.70
N ASP A 36 1.17 5.13 0.93
CA ASP A 36 1.18 6.50 1.48
C ASP A 36 0.04 6.73 2.47
N LYS A 37 -1.18 6.28 2.13
CA LYS A 37 -2.36 6.44 2.99
C LYS A 37 -2.25 5.65 4.30
N ILE A 38 -1.75 4.42 4.21
CA ILE A 38 -1.56 3.54 5.38
C ILE A 38 -0.45 4.10 6.27
N TRP A 39 0.67 4.51 5.68
CA TRP A 39 1.76 5.14 6.43
C TRP A 39 1.28 6.40 7.15
N PHE A 40 0.48 7.25 6.48
CA PHE A 40 -0.01 8.50 7.06
C PHE A 40 -0.93 8.29 8.26
N ASP A 41 -1.89 7.37 8.19
CA ASP A 41 -2.75 7.05 9.33
C ASP A 41 -1.95 6.48 10.53
N ARG A 42 -0.95 5.64 10.26
CA ARG A 42 0.01 5.16 11.28
C ARG A 42 0.86 6.30 11.85
N HIS A 43 1.24 7.27 11.02
CA HIS A 43 1.97 8.47 11.45
C HIS A 43 1.12 9.32 12.40
N LEU A 44 -0.17 9.54 12.11
CA LEU A 44 -1.08 10.24 13.04
C LEU A 44 -1.23 9.49 14.36
N SER A 45 -1.30 8.16 14.32
CA SER A 45 -1.32 7.33 15.52
C SER A 45 -0.03 7.46 16.35
N LEU A 46 1.12 7.60 15.69
CA LEU A 46 2.41 7.86 16.35
C LEU A 46 2.46 9.27 16.94
N GLU A 47 2.03 10.29 16.18
CA GLU A 47 1.90 11.68 16.63
C GLU A 47 1.11 11.75 17.93
N TYR A 48 -0.08 11.12 17.96
CA TYR A 48 -0.90 11.05 19.16
C TYR A 48 -0.15 10.43 20.36
N ARG A 49 0.58 9.33 20.17
CA ARG A 49 1.35 8.69 21.26
C ARG A 49 2.48 9.59 21.77
N ILE A 50 3.14 10.34 20.89
CA ILE A 50 4.17 11.32 21.26
C ILE A 50 3.54 12.45 22.08
N GLU A 51 2.41 13.00 21.63
CA GLU A 51 1.69 14.07 22.35
C GLU A 51 1.24 13.65 23.75
N GLN A 52 0.86 12.38 23.93
CA GLN A 52 0.52 11.81 25.23
C GLN A 52 1.75 11.43 26.08
N GLY A 53 2.97 11.58 25.56
CA GLY A 53 4.21 11.16 26.23
C GLY A 53 4.36 9.65 26.40
N ILE A 54 3.66 8.85 25.58
CA ILE A 54 3.73 7.38 25.57
C ILE A 54 4.94 6.91 24.75
N GLU A 55 5.26 7.62 23.67
CA GLU A 55 6.38 7.31 22.78
C GLU A 55 7.38 8.47 22.78
N ASP A 56 8.68 8.15 22.78
CA ASP A 56 9.76 9.13 22.57
C ASP A 56 10.48 8.82 21.26
N VAL A 57 10.57 9.83 20.39
CA VAL A 57 11.17 9.70 19.07
C VAL A 57 12.29 10.71 18.91
N ASN A 58 13.33 10.35 18.17
CA ASN A 58 14.41 11.27 17.86
C ASN A 58 13.86 12.52 17.13
N PRO A 59 14.10 13.75 17.62
CA PRO A 59 13.53 14.97 17.02
C PRO A 59 13.88 15.21 15.55
N GLU A 60 15.08 14.82 15.11
CA GLU A 60 15.49 14.98 13.70
C GLU A 60 14.77 13.97 12.80
N ILE A 61 14.56 12.75 13.28
CA ILE A 61 13.75 11.75 12.57
C ILE A 61 12.30 12.22 12.50
N TRP A 62 11.77 12.73 13.62
CA TRP A 62 10.40 13.23 13.70
C TRP A 62 10.15 14.39 12.74
N LYS A 63 11.08 15.34 12.65
CA LYS A 63 11.03 16.44 11.69
C LYS A 63 10.95 15.94 10.24
N GLY A 64 11.71 14.89 9.90
CA GLY A 64 11.63 14.24 8.60
C GLY A 64 10.27 13.60 8.33
N ALA A 65 9.70 12.92 9.34
CA ALA A 65 8.37 12.32 9.25
C ALA A 65 7.27 13.38 9.03
N MET A 66 7.32 14.51 9.75
CA MET A 66 6.36 15.60 9.58
C MET A 66 6.38 16.20 8.17
N GLU A 67 7.58 16.35 7.56
CA GLU A 67 7.67 16.82 6.17
C GLU A 67 7.11 15.79 5.18
N SER A 68 7.31 14.49 5.43
CA SER A 68 6.67 13.44 4.63
C SER A 68 5.14 13.48 4.77
N ALA A 69 4.61 13.67 5.98
CA ALA A 69 3.18 13.82 6.22
C ALA A 69 2.59 15.00 5.46
N ARG A 70 3.28 16.15 5.46
CA ARG A 70 2.88 17.34 4.67
C ARG A 70 2.80 17.03 3.17
N LYS A 71 3.75 16.26 2.63
CA LYS A 71 3.73 15.85 1.20
C LYS A 71 2.57 14.92 0.88
N VAL A 72 2.21 14.02 1.79
CA VAL A 72 1.03 13.15 1.62
C VAL A 72 -0.25 13.99 1.59
N ILE A 73 -0.40 14.96 2.49
CA ILE A 73 -1.53 15.90 2.50
C ILE A 73 -1.58 16.69 1.18
N GLU A 74 -0.45 17.24 0.72
CA GLU A 74 -0.36 17.98 -0.54
C GLU A 74 -0.73 17.12 -1.76
N LYS A 75 -0.34 15.84 -1.75
CA LYS A 75 -0.57 14.90 -2.85
C LYS A 75 -2.02 14.43 -2.96
N TYR A 76 -2.69 14.19 -1.84
CA TYR A 76 -4.01 13.58 -1.83
C TYR A 76 -5.16 14.51 -1.43
N GLY A 77 -4.89 15.61 -0.73
CA GLY A 77 -5.91 16.42 -0.06
C GLY A 77 -6.36 15.77 1.25
N GLU A 78 -6.61 16.57 2.28
CA GLU A 78 -7.00 16.09 3.61
C GLU A 78 -8.31 15.29 3.56
N GLU A 79 -9.24 15.66 2.67
CA GLU A 79 -10.53 15.00 2.51
C GLU A 79 -10.44 13.58 1.93
N ASN A 80 -9.30 13.21 1.35
CA ASN A 80 -9.03 11.87 0.81
C ASN A 80 -8.15 11.02 1.75
N LEU A 81 -7.75 11.61 2.88
CA LEU A 81 -7.05 10.96 3.98
C LEU A 81 -8.07 10.66 5.09
N GLY A 82 -7.66 9.91 6.11
CA GLY A 82 -8.55 9.48 7.19
C GLY A 82 -9.25 10.63 7.95
N PRO A 83 -9.99 10.32 9.02
CA PRO A 83 -10.02 9.04 9.72
C PRO A 83 -10.77 7.95 8.95
N TYR A 84 -10.25 6.73 9.02
CA TYR A 84 -10.90 5.54 8.45
C TYR A 84 -11.66 4.78 9.53
N SER A 85 -12.83 4.24 9.19
CA SER A 85 -13.46 3.20 10.00
C SER A 85 -12.65 1.90 9.97
N ASP A 86 -12.89 0.99 10.93
CA ASP A 86 -12.23 -0.34 10.96
C ASP A 86 -12.37 -1.10 9.64
N PHE A 87 -13.53 -0.99 8.98
CA PHE A 87 -13.78 -1.61 7.69
C PHE A 87 -12.96 -0.98 6.56
N GLU A 88 -12.93 0.36 6.48
CA GLU A 88 -12.14 1.08 5.47
C GLU A 88 -10.65 0.83 5.65
N TRP A 89 -10.19 0.79 6.90
CA TRP A 89 -8.81 0.47 7.23
C TRP A 89 -8.43 -0.95 6.83
N GLY A 90 -9.29 -1.93 7.13
CA GLY A 90 -9.13 -3.31 6.66
C GLY A 90 -9.11 -3.41 5.14
N MET A 91 -9.96 -2.65 4.45
CA MET A 91 -10.03 -2.60 2.99
C MET A 91 -8.77 -1.98 2.37
N LEU A 92 -8.20 -0.93 2.97
CA LEU A 92 -6.93 -0.34 2.52
C LEU A 92 -5.79 -1.35 2.59
N ASN A 93 -5.65 -2.04 3.73
CA ASN A 93 -4.62 -3.06 3.92
C ASN A 93 -4.82 -4.25 2.97
N GLY A 94 -6.08 -4.70 2.77
CA GLY A 94 -6.40 -5.77 1.83
C GLY A 94 -6.06 -5.41 0.38
N LYS A 95 -6.32 -4.17 -0.05
CA LYS A 95 -5.94 -3.68 -1.38
C LYS A 95 -4.42 -3.61 -1.54
N LEU A 96 -3.70 -3.10 -0.55
CA LEU A 96 -2.23 -3.09 -0.58
C LEU A 96 -1.66 -4.50 -0.67
N SER A 97 -2.16 -5.42 0.16
CA SER A 97 -1.79 -6.85 0.17
C SER A 97 -2.00 -7.50 -1.20
N ALA A 98 -3.17 -7.29 -1.83
CA ALA A 98 -3.45 -7.84 -3.14
C ALA A 98 -2.50 -7.32 -4.23
N LEU A 99 -2.21 -6.02 -4.24
CA LEU A 99 -1.27 -5.44 -5.20
C LEU A 99 0.16 -5.92 -4.98
N ARG A 100 0.60 -5.99 -3.72
CA ARG A 100 1.93 -6.51 -3.36
C ARG A 100 2.07 -7.98 -3.72
N TRP A 101 1.03 -8.79 -3.52
CA TRP A 101 1.04 -10.18 -3.97
C TRP A 101 1.21 -10.29 -5.49
N VAL A 102 0.50 -9.47 -6.28
CA VAL A 102 0.68 -9.39 -7.73
C VAL A 102 2.11 -8.95 -8.11
N LEU A 103 2.73 -8.08 -7.32
CA LEU A 103 4.11 -7.62 -7.51
C LEU A 103 5.17 -8.64 -7.01
N GLY A 104 4.75 -9.77 -6.43
CA GLY A 104 5.63 -10.87 -6.01
C GLY A 104 6.03 -10.87 -4.53
N TYR A 105 5.38 -10.07 -3.69
CA TYR A 105 5.53 -10.10 -2.24
C TYR A 105 4.58 -11.12 -1.59
N GLU A 106 4.83 -11.50 -0.33
CA GLU A 106 3.90 -12.32 0.47
C GLU A 106 2.67 -11.53 0.92
N TRP A 107 1.57 -12.23 1.17
CA TRP A 107 0.26 -11.63 1.47
C TRP A 107 0.26 -10.67 2.67
N ASP A 108 1.08 -10.91 3.68
CA ASP A 108 1.14 -10.15 4.92
C ASP A 108 2.26 -9.10 4.95
N MET A 109 2.94 -8.87 3.81
CA MET A 109 3.93 -7.80 3.68
C MET A 109 3.24 -6.44 3.66
N LEU A 110 2.93 -5.91 4.84
CA LEU A 110 2.20 -4.65 5.07
C LEU A 110 3.06 -3.59 5.77
N ASP A 111 4.37 -3.77 5.80
CA ASP A 111 5.31 -2.76 6.28
C ASP A 111 5.20 -1.51 5.41
N THR A 112 5.10 -0.36 6.08
CA THR A 112 4.93 0.97 5.48
C THR A 112 5.77 1.99 6.22
#